data_AF-A0AA86SWE4-F1
#
_entry.id   AF-A0AA86SWE4-F1
#
_cell.length_a   1.000
_cell.length_b   1.000
_cell.length_c   1.000
_cell.angle_alpha   90.00
_cell.angle_beta   90.00
_cell.angle_gamma   90.00
#
_symmetry.space_group_name_H-M   'P 1'
#
loop_
_entity.id
_entity.type
_entity.pdbx_description
1 polymer ?
#
loop_
_entity_poly.entity_id
_entity_poly.type
_entity_poly.pdbx_seq_one_letter_code
_entity_poly.pdbx_strand_id
1 'polypeptide(L)'
;MIANKLGLRKFWDRLGRRSSSTSNSSPSPPSSNLNPSNSNSPASSSSNLNPLSTTNVASTSSSDTIQNQNYRYDVFISFRGSDTRNSFVDHLYSHLIRKGIFVFKDDKKLHKGESISSQLLRAIQDSRVSIIVFSQNYASSTWCLDEMAAVADCKQQSNQTVFPVFYDVDPSHVRNQNGTYEDAFILHKTKFKEDPHKVRRWKNAMKDLANTAGWDVSNKYVLVLLAYIPILN
;
A
#
# COMPACT_ATOMS: atom_id res chain seq x y z
N MET A 1 14.21 -12.57 -13.52
CA MET A 1 13.74 -13.94 -13.19
C MET A 1 12.51 -13.80 -12.30
N ILE A 2 11.36 -14.37 -12.69
CA ILE A 2 10.05 -13.98 -12.15
C ILE A 2 9.76 -14.71 -10.83
N ALA A 3 9.84 -13.99 -9.70
CA ALA A 3 9.26 -14.46 -8.44
C ALA A 3 7.73 -14.28 -8.49
N ASN A 4 6.98 -15.35 -8.23
CA ASN A 4 5.54 -15.43 -8.47
C ASN A 4 4.72 -14.33 -7.74
N LYS A 5 4.20 -13.35 -8.51
CA LYS A 5 3.20 -12.34 -8.07
C LYS A 5 1.94 -12.94 -7.41
N LEU A 6 1.71 -14.25 -7.56
CA LEU A 6 0.61 -15.01 -6.96
C LEU A 6 0.93 -15.54 -5.56
N GLY A 7 2.19 -15.90 -5.28
CA GLY A 7 2.62 -16.44 -3.99
C GLY A 7 2.65 -15.39 -2.90
N LEU A 8 3.21 -14.21 -3.22
CA LEU A 8 3.21 -13.05 -2.33
C LEU A 8 1.79 -12.61 -1.99
N ARG A 9 0.89 -12.50 -2.98
CA ARG A 9 -0.52 -12.10 -2.75
C ARG A 9 -1.23 -13.05 -1.77
N LYS A 10 -1.15 -14.37 -2.02
CA LYS A 10 -1.71 -15.40 -1.12
C LYS A 10 -1.07 -15.40 0.27
N PHE A 11 0.19 -14.99 0.41
CA PHE A 11 0.87 -14.84 1.70
C PHE A 11 0.37 -13.60 2.46
N TRP A 12 0.24 -12.45 1.80
CA TRP A 12 -0.33 -11.23 2.36
C TRP A 12 -1.80 -11.42 2.79
N ASP A 13 -2.62 -12.06 1.95
CA ASP A 13 -4.01 -12.41 2.26
C ASP A 13 -4.13 -13.34 3.49
N ARG A 14 -3.10 -14.15 3.75
CA ARG A 14 -3.06 -15.09 4.88
C ARG A 14 -2.67 -14.43 6.19
N LEU A 15 -1.81 -13.41 6.15
CA LEU A 15 -1.45 -12.61 7.32
C LEU A 15 -2.61 -11.71 7.75
N GLY A 16 -3.32 -11.08 6.80
CA GLY A 16 -4.49 -10.23 7.08
C GLY A 16 -5.69 -10.95 7.69
N ARG A 17 -5.73 -12.29 7.68
CA ARG A 17 -6.82 -13.11 8.25
C ARG A 17 -6.54 -13.64 9.66
N ARG A 18 -5.41 -13.31 10.30
CA ARG A 18 -5.03 -13.91 11.60
C ARG A 18 -5.51 -13.16 12.85
N SER A 19 -6.44 -12.21 12.70
CA SER A 19 -7.13 -11.52 13.79
C SER A 19 -8.65 -11.71 13.73
N SER A 20 -9.11 -12.96 13.60
CA SER A 20 -10.50 -13.34 13.85
C SER A 20 -10.65 -14.82 14.23
N SER A 21 -10.83 -15.07 15.52
CA SER A 21 -11.34 -16.31 16.12
C SER A 21 -12.07 -15.86 17.40
N THR A 22 -13.26 -16.32 17.76
CA THR A 22 -13.87 -17.65 17.52
C THR A 22 -15.39 -17.59 17.44
N SER A 23 -16.01 -18.42 16.59
CA SER A 23 -17.23 -19.17 16.93
C SER A 23 -17.30 -20.46 16.10
N ASN A 24 -17.82 -21.53 16.72
CA ASN A 24 -17.67 -22.91 16.24
C ASN A 24 -18.74 -23.34 15.22
N SER A 25 -18.36 -24.20 14.27
CA SER A 25 -19.16 -25.36 13.83
C SER A 25 -18.31 -26.37 13.04
N SER A 26 -18.57 -27.66 13.27
CA SER A 26 -17.73 -28.80 12.80
C SER A 26 -18.04 -29.25 11.36
N PRO A 27 -17.11 -29.96 10.67
CA PRO A 27 -17.32 -30.46 9.31
C PRO A 27 -17.95 -31.88 9.25
N SER A 28 -18.37 -32.30 8.06
CA SER A 28 -18.80 -33.68 7.75
C SER A 28 -18.20 -34.15 6.41
N PRO A 29 -18.05 -35.47 6.17
CA PRO A 29 -17.13 -36.03 5.17
C PRO A 29 -17.74 -36.24 3.76
N PRO A 30 -16.91 -36.51 2.73
CA PRO A 30 -17.38 -36.75 1.36
C PRO A 30 -17.76 -38.21 1.10
N SER A 31 -18.63 -38.43 0.11
CA SER A 31 -18.95 -39.76 -0.43
C SER A 31 -18.60 -39.84 -1.92
N SER A 32 -17.92 -40.92 -2.28
CA SER A 32 -17.59 -41.33 -3.65
C SER A 32 -18.79 -41.89 -4.41
N ASN A 33 -18.74 -41.88 -5.74
CA ASN A 33 -19.24 -43.01 -6.54
C ASN A 33 -18.60 -43.10 -7.93
N LEU A 34 -18.60 -44.31 -8.47
CA LEU A 34 -17.93 -44.71 -9.72
C LEU A 34 -18.92 -44.84 -10.90
N ASN A 35 -18.36 -44.71 -12.10
CA ASN A 35 -18.72 -45.24 -13.44
C ASN A 35 -19.63 -46.50 -13.53
N PRO A 36 -20.24 -46.87 -14.70
CA PRO A 36 -19.62 -46.73 -16.04
C PRO A 36 -20.53 -46.52 -17.31
N SER A 37 -19.83 -46.16 -18.41
CA SER A 37 -20.00 -46.59 -19.82
C SER A 37 -21.37 -46.71 -20.51
N ASN A 38 -21.46 -46.16 -21.74
CA ASN A 38 -21.62 -47.01 -22.93
C ASN A 38 -21.08 -46.38 -24.24
N SER A 39 -20.78 -47.21 -25.23
CA SER A 39 -20.14 -46.85 -26.51
C SER A 39 -21.13 -46.62 -27.66
N ASN A 40 -20.69 -45.93 -28.73
CA ASN A 40 -20.59 -46.49 -30.10
C ASN A 40 -20.15 -45.44 -31.15
N SER A 41 -19.25 -45.87 -32.05
CA SER A 41 -18.98 -45.28 -33.38
C SER A 41 -19.63 -46.20 -34.45
N PRO A 42 -19.69 -45.91 -35.78
CA PRO A 42 -18.47 -45.72 -36.62
C PRO A 42 -18.54 -44.84 -37.91
N ALA A 43 -17.37 -44.30 -38.28
CA ALA A 43 -16.73 -44.27 -39.61
C ALA A 43 -17.28 -43.53 -40.87
N SER A 44 -16.30 -43.23 -41.75
CA SER A 44 -16.34 -42.86 -43.19
C SER A 44 -16.61 -41.38 -43.57
N SER A 45 -15.98 -40.78 -44.60
CA SER A 45 -14.69 -41.06 -45.29
C SER A 45 -14.25 -39.88 -46.22
N SER A 46 -12.97 -39.88 -46.64
CA SER A 46 -12.41 -39.37 -47.92
C SER A 46 -12.34 -37.85 -48.29
N SER A 47 -11.08 -37.36 -48.32
CA SER A 47 -10.40 -36.54 -49.36
C SER A 47 -10.92 -35.15 -49.85
N ASN A 48 -10.04 -34.12 -49.79
CA ASN A 48 -9.50 -33.40 -50.97
C ASN A 48 -8.50 -32.26 -50.62
N LEU A 49 -7.87 -31.68 -51.65
CA LEU A 49 -6.85 -30.61 -51.65
C LEU A 49 -7.38 -29.41 -52.48
N ASN A 50 -6.86 -28.16 -52.53
CA ASN A 50 -5.73 -27.39 -51.93
C ASN A 50 -5.99 -25.88 -52.28
N PRO A 51 -5.08 -24.90 -52.04
CA PRO A 51 -4.24 -24.53 -50.88
C PRO A 51 -4.46 -23.04 -50.46
N LEU A 52 -3.60 -22.53 -49.56
CA LEU A 52 -3.24 -21.10 -49.36
C LEU A 52 -4.29 -20.10 -48.80
N SER A 53 -4.06 -19.64 -47.57
CA SER A 53 -4.44 -18.28 -47.11
C SER A 53 -3.54 -17.86 -45.94
N THR A 54 -2.68 -16.86 -46.19
CA THR A 54 -1.70 -16.35 -45.23
C THR A 54 -2.37 -15.65 -44.05
N THR A 55 -2.16 -16.15 -42.84
CA THR A 55 -2.51 -15.41 -41.60
C THR A 55 -1.24 -15.07 -40.84
N ASN A 56 -0.81 -13.81 -40.98
CA ASN A 56 0.22 -13.23 -40.12
C ASN A 56 -0.32 -13.18 -38.68
N VAL A 57 0.03 -14.18 -37.87
CA VAL A 57 -0.05 -14.08 -36.41
C VAL A 57 1.00 -13.08 -35.94
N ALA A 58 0.62 -11.80 -35.99
CA ALA A 58 1.38 -10.71 -35.42
C ALA A 58 1.64 -11.05 -33.94
N SER A 59 2.88 -11.45 -33.67
CA SER A 59 3.36 -11.76 -32.33
C SER A 59 3.34 -10.44 -31.56
N THR A 60 2.21 -10.17 -30.93
CA THR A 60 2.01 -8.98 -30.11
C THR A 60 2.84 -9.21 -28.86
N SER A 61 4.12 -8.87 -28.93
CA SER A 61 4.97 -8.75 -27.77
C SER A 61 4.36 -7.65 -26.92
N SER A 62 3.54 -8.06 -25.95
CA SER A 62 3.11 -7.24 -24.84
C SER A 62 4.36 -6.93 -24.02
N SER A 63 5.14 -6.00 -24.55
CA SER A 63 6.18 -5.30 -23.84
C SER A 63 5.44 -4.51 -22.78
N ASP A 64 5.26 -5.15 -21.61
CA ASP A 64 4.98 -4.47 -20.36
C ASP A 64 6.05 -3.39 -20.23
N THR A 65 5.72 -2.18 -20.69
CA THR A 65 6.52 -1.00 -20.46
C THR A 65 6.40 -0.74 -18.97
N ILE A 66 7.28 -1.40 -18.22
CA ILE A 66 7.68 -0.94 -16.89
C ILE A 66 8.16 0.48 -17.14
N GLN A 67 7.25 1.43 -16.93
CA GLN A 67 7.53 2.85 -16.91
C GLN A 67 8.75 2.99 -16.01
N ASN A 68 9.89 3.32 -16.62
CA ASN A 68 11.14 3.44 -15.91
C ASN A 68 11.11 4.79 -15.19
N GLN A 69 10.17 4.88 -14.24
CA GLN A 69 9.89 6.05 -13.42
C GLN A 69 11.21 6.42 -12.77
N ASN A 70 11.71 7.59 -13.11
CA ASN A 70 13.05 8.02 -12.73
C ASN A 70 13.00 8.56 -11.29
N TYR A 71 12.76 7.65 -10.34
CA TYR A 71 12.60 7.96 -8.94
C TYR A 71 13.88 8.60 -8.41
N ARG A 72 13.74 9.80 -7.85
CA ARG A 72 14.83 10.51 -7.18
C ARG A 72 15.14 9.93 -5.81
N TYR A 73 14.18 9.29 -5.15
CA TYR A 73 14.33 8.70 -3.81
C TYR A 73 13.77 7.27 -3.78
N ASP A 74 14.36 6.41 -2.95
CA ASP A 74 13.78 5.10 -2.68
C ASP A 74 12.60 5.20 -1.71
N VAL A 75 12.71 6.06 -0.68
CA VAL A 75 11.72 6.16 0.39
C VAL A 75 11.39 7.62 0.71
N PHE A 76 10.11 7.97 0.71
CA PHE A 76 9.56 9.15 1.39
C PHE A 76 9.08 8.75 2.80
N ILE A 77 9.40 9.54 3.83
CA ILE A 77 8.87 9.33 5.19
C ILE A 77 8.09 10.56 5.64
N SER A 78 6.78 10.41 5.85
CA SER A 78 5.95 11.38 6.56
C SER A 78 5.64 10.89 7.98
N PHE A 79 5.84 11.77 8.95
CA PHE A 79 5.72 11.47 10.38
C PHE A 79 5.33 12.71 11.17
N ARG A 80 4.72 12.56 12.36
CA ARG A 80 4.46 13.73 13.22
C ARG A 80 5.74 14.09 13.99
N GLY A 81 6.41 15.16 13.56
CA GLY A 81 7.70 15.55 14.13
C GLY A 81 7.71 15.86 15.64
N SER A 82 6.59 16.28 16.25
CA SER A 82 6.51 16.43 17.72
C SER A 82 6.56 15.10 18.46
N ASP A 83 6.10 14.02 17.82
CA ASP A 83 5.80 12.76 18.48
C ASP A 83 6.95 11.76 18.30
N THR A 84 7.57 11.76 17.11
CA THR A 84 8.45 10.64 16.67
C THR A 84 9.83 11.06 16.16
N ARG A 85 10.12 12.37 16.05
CA ARG A 85 11.37 12.86 15.43
C ARG A 85 12.61 12.33 16.14
N ASN A 86 12.72 12.54 17.45
CA ASN A 86 13.94 12.23 18.21
C ASN A 86 13.95 10.78 18.75
N SER A 87 13.11 9.90 18.17
CA SER A 87 12.94 8.50 18.60
C SER A 87 12.87 7.57 17.38
N PHE A 88 11.71 6.98 17.11
CA PHE A 88 11.51 5.95 16.09
C PHE A 88 11.94 6.40 14.68
N VAL A 89 11.58 7.62 14.27
CA VAL A 89 11.83 8.07 12.89
C VAL A 89 13.31 8.32 12.63
N ASP A 90 14.06 8.85 13.59
CA ASP A 90 15.49 9.06 13.38
C ASP A 90 16.27 7.74 13.37
N HIS A 91 15.86 6.75 14.17
CA HIS A 91 16.40 5.40 14.10
C HIS A 91 16.05 4.71 12.76
N LEU A 92 14.81 4.83 12.28
CA LEU A 92 14.39 4.31 10.98
C LEU A 92 15.20 4.95 9.83
N TYR A 93 15.26 6.29 9.80
CA TYR A 93 16.02 7.04 8.81
C TYR A 93 17.51 6.65 8.83
N SER A 94 18.13 6.66 10.01
CA SER A 94 19.53 6.30 10.18
C SER A 94 19.83 4.84 9.88
N HIS A 95 18.84 3.94 9.93
CA HIS A 95 19.00 2.57 9.45
C HIS A 95 18.96 2.50 7.93
N LEU A 96 17.97 3.12 7.30
CA LEU A 96 17.79 3.12 5.84
C LEU A 96 19.03 3.71 5.14
N ILE A 97 19.54 4.85 5.63
CA ILE A 97 20.77 5.46 5.10
C ILE A 97 21.98 4.52 5.25
N ARG A 98 22.13 3.81 6.39
CA ARG A 98 23.18 2.78 6.58
C ARG A 98 23.03 1.56 5.66
N LYS A 99 21.87 1.37 5.04
CA LYS A 99 21.61 0.33 4.03
C LYS A 99 21.80 0.84 2.59
N GLY A 100 22.21 2.10 2.40
CA GLY A 100 22.36 2.72 1.08
C GLY A 100 21.04 3.12 0.43
N ILE A 101 19.91 3.06 1.17
CA ILE A 101 18.59 3.45 0.67
C ILE A 101 18.51 4.98 0.74
N PHE A 102 18.15 5.63 -0.37
CA PHE A 102 18.11 7.09 -0.42
C PHE A 102 16.73 7.62 0.03
N VAL A 103 16.70 8.34 1.16
CA VAL A 103 15.47 8.68 1.88
C VAL A 103 15.21 10.18 1.92
N PHE A 104 14.02 10.60 1.51
CA PHE A 104 13.47 11.91 1.83
C PHE A 104 12.72 11.83 3.18
N LYS A 105 13.28 12.47 4.22
CA LYS A 105 12.66 12.61 5.55
C LYS A 105 12.03 14.00 5.65
N ASP A 106 10.70 14.11 5.71
CA ASP A 106 10.06 15.42 5.88
C ASP A 106 10.22 15.95 7.32
N ASP A 107 11.22 16.79 7.54
CA ASP A 107 11.47 17.36 8.87
C ASP A 107 10.59 18.61 9.15
N LYS A 108 9.42 18.35 9.73
CA LYS A 108 8.36 19.31 10.13
C LYS A 108 8.74 20.33 11.21
N LYS A 109 10.03 20.64 11.41
CA LYS A 109 10.50 21.71 12.32
C LYS A 109 10.60 23.05 11.58
N LEU A 110 10.78 23.01 10.26
CA LEU A 110 11.13 24.18 9.44
C LEU A 110 9.91 24.83 8.76
N HIS A 111 8.87 24.07 8.44
CA HIS A 111 7.72 24.55 7.66
C HIS A 111 6.57 25.05 8.57
N LYS A 112 6.67 26.30 9.03
CA LYS A 112 5.55 27.02 9.65
C LYS A 112 4.81 27.86 8.58
N GLY A 113 3.60 27.44 8.22
CA GLY A 113 2.56 28.37 7.74
C GLY A 113 2.17 28.30 6.25
N GLU A 114 2.87 27.56 5.40
CA GLU A 114 2.57 27.50 3.97
C GLU A 114 1.71 26.29 3.56
N SER A 115 1.21 26.30 2.33
CA SER A 115 0.67 25.11 1.67
C SER A 115 1.78 24.09 1.41
N ILE A 116 1.41 22.82 1.17
CA ILE A 116 2.38 21.78 0.75
C ILE A 116 3.24 22.30 -0.40
N SER A 117 4.56 22.35 -0.22
CA SER A 117 5.43 22.96 -1.21
C SER A 117 5.48 22.11 -2.48
N SER A 118 5.67 22.75 -3.64
CA SER A 118 5.84 22.03 -4.92
C SER A 118 7.02 21.05 -4.87
N GLN A 119 8.07 21.40 -4.12
CA GLN A 119 9.20 20.52 -3.84
C GLN A 119 8.82 19.28 -3.02
N LEU A 120 7.93 19.41 -2.04
CA LEU A 120 7.47 18.29 -1.21
C LEU A 120 6.51 17.37 -1.98
N LEU A 121 5.57 17.93 -2.76
CA LEU A 121 4.74 17.16 -3.69
C LEU A 121 5.61 16.36 -4.67
N ARG A 122 6.63 17.01 -5.23
CA ARG A 122 7.58 16.35 -6.13
C ARG A 122 8.43 15.30 -5.42
N ALA A 123 8.84 15.52 -4.17
CA ALA A 123 9.55 14.50 -3.39
C ALA A 123 8.70 13.25 -3.15
N ILE A 124 7.39 13.41 -2.93
CA ILE A 124 6.43 12.30 -2.84
C ILE A 124 6.32 11.58 -4.19
N GLN A 125 6.14 12.30 -5.30
CA GLN A 125 6.01 11.72 -6.65
C GLN A 125 7.30 11.01 -7.11
N ASP A 126 8.46 11.61 -6.88
CA ASP A 126 9.77 11.08 -7.26
C ASP A 126 10.26 9.98 -6.28
N SER A 127 9.40 9.42 -5.41
CA SER A 127 9.74 8.34 -4.46
C SER A 127 9.16 6.98 -4.85
N ARG A 128 9.95 5.90 -4.72
CA ARG A 128 9.50 4.51 -5.00
C ARG A 128 8.47 4.03 -3.98
N VAL A 129 8.71 4.34 -2.71
CA VAL A 129 7.94 3.89 -1.55
C VAL A 129 7.63 5.09 -0.64
N SER A 130 6.43 5.12 -0.07
CA SER A 130 6.07 6.07 0.99
C SER A 130 5.82 5.33 2.31
N ILE A 131 6.49 5.75 3.39
CA ILE A 131 6.23 5.31 4.77
C ILE A 131 5.46 6.42 5.48
N ILE A 132 4.30 6.09 6.06
CA ILE A 132 3.53 7.02 6.89
C ILE A 132 3.52 6.53 8.33
N VAL A 133 4.15 7.29 9.22
CA VAL A 133 4.23 7.00 10.66
C VAL A 133 3.08 7.68 11.40
N PHE A 134 1.93 7.01 11.42
CA PHE A 134 0.79 7.41 12.21
C PHE A 134 1.15 7.33 13.70
N SER A 135 0.91 8.44 14.39
CA SER A 135 1.25 8.67 15.80
C SER A 135 0.16 9.53 16.44
N GLN A 136 0.08 9.55 17.77
CA GLN A 136 -1.07 10.07 18.54
C GLN A 136 -1.57 11.45 18.07
N ASN A 137 -0.67 12.37 17.72
CA ASN A 137 -1.02 13.73 17.28
C ASN A 137 -0.84 13.95 15.77
N TYR A 138 -0.71 12.89 14.96
CA TYR A 138 -0.53 13.02 13.51
C TYR A 138 -1.64 13.84 12.86
N ALA A 139 -2.90 13.54 13.19
CA ALA A 139 -4.06 14.26 12.66
C ALA A 139 -4.17 15.71 13.13
N SER A 140 -3.49 16.14 14.21
CA SER A 140 -3.51 17.55 14.65
C SER A 140 -2.90 18.51 13.63
N SER A 141 -1.99 18.02 12.77
CA SER A 141 -1.23 18.83 11.83
C SER A 141 -1.86 18.75 10.43
N THR A 142 -2.38 19.89 9.96
CA THR A 142 -2.93 20.03 8.60
C THR A 142 -1.90 19.68 7.52
N TRP A 143 -0.62 19.98 7.75
CA TRP A 143 0.48 19.58 6.86
C TRP A 143 0.64 18.05 6.79
N CYS A 144 0.64 17.35 7.92
CA CYS A 144 0.69 15.88 7.94
C CYS A 144 -0.51 15.24 7.20
N LEU A 145 -1.67 15.90 7.24
CA LEU A 145 -2.87 15.46 6.53
C LEU A 145 -2.82 15.77 5.02
N ASP A 146 -2.31 16.93 4.62
CA ASP A 146 -2.12 17.31 3.21
C ASP A 146 -1.08 16.40 2.52
N GLU A 147 0.03 16.07 3.19
CA GLU A 147 1.01 15.09 2.71
C GLU A 147 0.42 13.69 2.56
N MET A 148 -0.28 13.20 3.58
CA MET A 148 -0.92 11.89 3.55
C MET A 148 -1.95 11.79 2.41
N ALA A 149 -2.67 12.88 2.13
CA ALA A 149 -3.55 12.96 0.97
C ALA A 149 -2.78 12.97 -0.36
N ALA A 150 -1.64 13.66 -0.45
CA ALA A 150 -0.79 13.61 -1.64
C ALA A 150 -0.18 12.21 -1.88
N VAL A 151 0.23 11.50 -0.82
CA VAL A 151 0.67 10.09 -0.90
C VAL A 151 -0.47 9.18 -1.35
N ALA A 152 -1.70 9.39 -0.86
CA ALA A 152 -2.88 8.62 -1.30
C ALA A 152 -3.19 8.84 -2.79
N ASP A 153 -3.07 10.07 -3.29
CA ASP A 153 -3.19 10.36 -4.73
C ASP A 153 -2.09 9.66 -5.54
N CYS A 154 -0.82 9.72 -5.09
CA CYS A 154 0.31 9.08 -5.77
C CYS A 154 0.22 7.54 -5.78
N LYS A 155 -0.31 6.94 -4.70
CA LYS A 155 -0.65 5.50 -4.63
C LYS A 155 -1.65 5.13 -5.74
N GLN A 156 -2.65 5.97 -5.99
CA GLN A 156 -3.68 5.71 -7.01
C GLN A 156 -3.18 6.00 -8.44
N GLN A 157 -2.44 7.10 -8.64
CA GLN A 157 -2.02 7.57 -9.97
C GLN A 157 -0.77 6.87 -10.50
N SER A 158 0.19 6.58 -9.62
CA SER A 158 1.53 6.07 -9.99
C SER A 158 1.78 4.64 -9.49
N ASN A 159 0.78 4.00 -8.88
CA ASN A 159 0.91 2.69 -8.22
C ASN A 159 2.06 2.65 -7.20
N GLN A 160 2.32 3.79 -6.53
CA GLN A 160 3.35 3.91 -5.49
C GLN A 160 3.04 2.95 -4.32
N THR A 161 4.06 2.26 -3.82
CA THR A 161 3.90 1.38 -2.66
C THR A 161 3.87 2.21 -1.38
N VAL A 162 2.86 2.01 -0.52
CA VAL A 162 2.71 2.73 0.74
C VAL A 162 2.70 1.76 1.92
N PHE A 163 3.54 2.04 2.92
CA PHE A 163 3.59 1.30 4.18
C PHE A 163 3.10 2.20 5.34
N PRO A 164 1.87 1.99 5.84
CA PRO A 164 1.44 2.61 7.08
C PRO A 164 2.12 1.92 8.27
N VAL A 165 2.63 2.74 9.19
CA VAL A 165 3.29 2.36 10.43
C VAL A 165 2.50 2.98 11.58
N PHE A 166 2.02 2.16 12.51
CA PHE A 166 1.23 2.61 13.65
C PHE A 166 2.13 2.67 14.88
N TYR A 167 2.54 3.88 15.27
CA TYR A 167 3.44 4.15 16.38
C TYR A 167 2.63 4.61 17.60
N ASP A 168 2.60 3.78 18.65
CA ASP A 168 1.85 3.99 19.89
C ASP A 168 0.37 4.39 19.68
N VAL A 169 -0.25 3.87 18.61
CA VAL A 169 -1.67 4.08 18.26
C VAL A 169 -2.31 2.80 17.73
N ASP A 170 -3.56 2.54 18.13
CA ASP A 170 -4.35 1.44 17.59
C ASP A 170 -4.66 1.69 16.09
N PRO A 171 -4.34 0.75 15.18
CA PRO A 171 -4.65 0.87 13.76
C PRO A 171 -6.14 1.13 13.46
N SER A 172 -7.06 0.64 14.29
CA SER A 172 -8.50 0.88 14.19
C SER A 172 -8.88 2.33 14.48
N HIS A 173 -8.19 3.01 15.40
CA HIS A 173 -8.37 4.44 15.65
C HIS A 173 -7.98 5.26 14.42
N VAL A 174 -6.91 4.87 13.71
CA VAL A 174 -6.51 5.53 12.46
C VAL A 174 -7.51 5.24 11.33
N ARG A 175 -7.94 3.98 11.14
CA ARG A 175 -8.88 3.57 10.08
C ARG A 175 -10.27 4.19 10.19
N ASN A 176 -10.76 4.36 11.41
CA ASN A 176 -12.10 4.89 11.69
C ASN A 176 -12.07 6.40 12.06
N GLN A 177 -10.88 6.93 12.37
CA GLN A 177 -10.64 8.28 12.89
C GLN A 177 -11.33 8.50 14.25
N ASN A 178 -11.07 7.60 15.20
CA ASN A 178 -11.59 7.60 16.57
C ASN A 178 -10.54 8.13 17.58
N GLY A 179 -10.96 8.49 18.79
CA GLY A 179 -10.05 8.94 19.85
C GLY A 179 -9.38 10.27 19.50
N THR A 180 -8.06 10.40 19.68
CA THR A 180 -7.34 11.66 19.37
C THR A 180 -7.45 12.09 17.90
N TYR A 181 -7.74 11.15 16.98
CA TYR A 181 -8.03 11.45 15.59
C TYR A 181 -9.40 12.11 15.42
N GLU A 182 -10.40 11.71 16.21
CA GLU A 182 -11.75 12.28 16.19
C GLU A 182 -11.73 13.75 16.61
N ASP A 183 -11.11 14.04 17.76
CA ASP A 183 -10.92 15.40 18.29
C ASP A 183 -10.26 16.32 17.26
N ALA A 184 -9.17 15.84 16.63
CA ALA A 184 -8.47 16.56 15.58
C ALA A 184 -9.38 16.84 14.36
N PHE A 185 -10.19 15.87 13.92
CA PHE A 185 -11.12 16.07 12.81
C PHE A 185 -12.32 16.95 13.17
N ILE A 186 -12.77 17.00 14.43
CA ILE A 186 -13.77 17.97 14.90
C ILE A 186 -13.21 19.39 14.82
N LEU A 187 -11.98 19.60 15.28
CA LEU A 187 -11.30 20.89 15.19
C LEU A 187 -11.09 21.31 13.72
N HIS A 188 -10.66 20.40 12.84
CA HIS A 188 -10.48 20.69 11.42
C HIS A 188 -11.80 20.99 10.70
N LYS A 189 -12.89 20.26 10.96
CA LYS A 189 -14.24 20.62 10.46
C LYS A 189 -14.63 22.03 10.87
N THR A 190 -14.26 22.43 12.09
CA THR A 190 -14.58 23.76 12.64
C THR A 190 -13.70 24.86 12.05
N LYS A 191 -12.44 24.55 11.70
CA LYS A 191 -11.49 25.47 11.07
C LYS A 191 -11.71 25.64 9.56
N PHE A 192 -12.12 24.58 8.87
CA PHE A 192 -12.31 24.53 7.41
C PHE A 192 -13.80 24.35 7.05
N LYS A 193 -14.70 25.11 7.71
CA LYS A 193 -16.15 25.06 7.44
C LYS A 193 -16.48 25.40 5.99
N GLU A 194 -15.76 26.37 5.42
CA GLU A 194 -15.90 26.82 4.03
C GLU A 194 -15.24 25.85 3.01
N ASP A 195 -14.44 24.88 3.48
CA ASP A 195 -13.85 23.82 2.65
C ASP A 195 -14.05 22.43 3.29
N PRO A 196 -15.31 21.93 3.30
CA PRO A 196 -15.60 20.60 3.80
C PRO A 196 -15.01 19.49 2.90
N HIS A 197 -14.66 19.82 1.65
CA HIS A 197 -14.06 18.89 0.71
C HIS A 197 -12.64 18.50 1.13
N LYS A 198 -11.82 19.46 1.59
CA LYS A 198 -10.48 19.20 2.13
C LYS A 198 -10.50 18.27 3.34
N VAL A 199 -11.40 18.51 4.30
CA VAL A 199 -11.53 17.63 5.48
C VAL A 199 -12.01 16.22 5.09
N ARG A 200 -12.96 16.12 4.13
CA ARG A 200 -13.41 14.83 3.59
C ARG A 200 -12.29 14.08 2.86
N ARG A 201 -11.48 14.77 2.06
CA ARG A 201 -10.30 14.22 1.38
C ARG A 201 -9.29 13.64 2.37
N TRP A 202 -8.99 14.37 3.45
CA TRP A 202 -8.13 13.87 4.53
C TRP A 202 -8.68 12.60 5.20
N LYS A 203 -9.96 12.55 5.58
CA LYS A 203 -10.56 11.34 6.18
C LYS A 203 -10.51 10.14 5.23
N ASN A 204 -10.83 10.35 3.95
CA ASN A 204 -10.81 9.29 2.95
C ASN A 204 -9.40 8.74 2.71
N ALA A 205 -8.40 9.63 2.56
CA ALA A 205 -6.99 9.25 2.41
C ALA A 205 -6.47 8.49 3.64
N MET A 206 -6.78 8.97 4.86
CA MET A 206 -6.39 8.27 6.09
C MET A 206 -6.97 6.86 6.17
N LYS A 207 -8.26 6.71 5.83
CA LYS A 207 -8.94 5.41 5.80
C LYS A 207 -8.33 4.46 4.76
N ASP A 208 -8.10 4.91 3.53
CA ASP A 208 -7.50 4.09 2.47
C ASP A 208 -6.06 3.64 2.83
N LEU A 209 -5.23 4.57 3.31
CA LEU A 209 -3.86 4.24 3.67
C LEU A 209 -3.80 3.34 4.91
N ALA A 210 -4.61 3.59 5.95
CA ALA A 210 -4.65 2.71 7.14
C ALA A 210 -5.31 1.34 6.89
N ASN A 211 -6.11 1.19 5.83
CA ASN A 211 -6.63 -0.10 5.35
C ASN A 211 -5.64 -0.86 4.45
N THR A 212 -4.52 -0.23 4.06
CA THR A 212 -3.43 -0.92 3.36
C THR A 212 -2.68 -1.82 4.36
N ALA A 213 -2.11 -2.94 3.89
CA ALA A 213 -1.32 -3.82 4.74
C ALA A 213 -0.17 -3.04 5.41
N GLY A 214 -0.06 -3.14 6.73
CA GLY A 214 0.73 -2.22 7.55
C GLY A 214 1.33 -2.88 8.78
N TRP A 215 2.18 -2.12 9.48
CA TRP A 215 2.93 -2.59 10.63
C TRP A 215 2.48 -1.87 11.90
N ASP A 216 1.92 -2.64 12.83
CA ASP A 216 1.66 -2.17 14.19
C ASP A 216 2.98 -2.27 14.99
N VAL A 217 3.43 -1.15 15.56
CA VAL A 217 4.69 -1.05 16.32
C VAL A 217 4.42 -1.13 17.83
N SER A 218 3.22 -1.56 18.24
CA SER A 218 2.85 -1.88 19.62
C SER A 218 3.69 -3.04 20.18
N ASN A 219 4.91 -2.69 20.60
CA ASN A 219 5.92 -3.53 21.24
C ASN A 219 6.55 -4.63 20.36
N LYS A 220 7.77 -4.32 19.88
CA LYS A 220 8.80 -5.18 19.24
C LYS A 220 8.71 -5.34 17.71
N TYR A 221 9.90 -5.41 17.10
CA TYR A 221 10.19 -5.79 15.71
C TYR A 221 10.11 -4.72 14.59
N VAL A 222 10.73 -3.56 14.81
CA VAL A 222 11.22 -2.66 13.73
C VAL A 222 12.09 -3.41 12.69
N LEU A 223 12.71 -4.52 13.08
CA LEU A 223 13.52 -5.38 12.21
C LEU A 223 12.73 -6.03 11.05
N VAL A 224 11.41 -6.24 11.20
CA VAL A 224 10.61 -6.92 10.18
C VAL A 224 10.22 -5.96 9.05
N LEU A 225 9.96 -4.68 9.37
CA LEU A 225 9.81 -3.59 8.38
C LEU A 225 10.96 -3.56 7.36
N LEU A 226 12.18 -3.89 7.80
CA LEU A 226 13.42 -3.79 7.02
C LEU A 226 13.82 -5.12 6.34
N ALA A 227 13.38 -6.26 6.88
CA ALA A 227 13.57 -7.57 6.25
C ALA A 227 12.67 -7.78 5.02
N TYR A 228 11.57 -7.03 4.92
CA TYR A 228 10.56 -7.17 3.86
C TYR A 228 10.52 -5.99 2.85
N ILE A 229 11.66 -5.31 2.65
CA ILE A 229 11.93 -4.47 1.46
C ILE A 229 12.78 -5.18 0.36
N PRO A 230 12.69 -6.51 0.09
CA PRO A 230 13.28 -7.06 -1.13
C PRO A 230 12.36 -6.74 -2.32
N ILE A 231 12.62 -5.61 -2.97
CA ILE A 231 12.88 -5.42 -4.42
C ILE A 231 13.36 -3.97 -4.57
N LEU A 232 14.63 -3.72 -4.26
CA LEU A 232 15.38 -2.53 -4.71
C LEU A 232 16.64 -2.93 -5.51
N ASN A 233 16.74 -4.20 -5.90
CA ASN A 233 17.62 -4.79 -6.92
C ASN A 233 16.78 -5.72 -7.79
#